data_AF-G9ZDI8-F1
#
_entry.id   AF-G9ZDI8-F1
#
_cell.length_a   1.000
_cell.length_b   1.000
_cell.length_c   1.000
_cell.angle_alpha   90.00
_cell.angle_beta   90.00
_cell.angle_gamma   90.00
#
_symmetry.space_group_name_H-M   'P 1'
#
loop_
_entity.id
_entity.type
_entity.pdbx_description
1 polymer ?
#
loop_
_entity_poly.entity_id
_entity_poly.type
_entity_poly.pdbx_seq_one_letter_code
_entity_poly.pdbx_strand_id
1 'polypeptide(L)'
;MPAPDLGFALGLPPERAVRYFQSLGYATPANWREAQIAAEQQAFFITGLYREDVVEELRASLQAAINQGKSQREWREDVGGRMAQHGWLLDDGLMVDSKTGEQLAVRFGEHRLNTIYRTNVKNAFAAGRWQEITRVQKAMPYLEYTAVMDDRTRDEHAALDGHIYPIDDPFWQTFYPPNGFNCRCNVIQHSARDLEAMGRVAESSEGQWEDVEQLVGRDGDTVTTRGLKMPNGQVISADVGFDRNVGANYLDRLQQIAAEKHGTAFAERLAMQSRFASSDSIIHEGEQLYTRYKEVMDEYIAKKEPHLGILEIMRREGVATGGEVAAYSSDARTAAELVESLQRYPKAWVDASNKMGRVLVEDGIHRAWHLTPDDAAAFIAAMRKKNLPLWTIRNMNNSAGRAKAEIPLSNRATA
;
A
#
# COMPACT_ATOMS: atom_id res chain seq x y z
N MET A 1 13.31 25.94 27.04
CA MET A 1 13.79 25.01 26.00
C MET A 1 13.91 25.80 24.70
N PRO A 2 15.00 25.67 23.93
CA PRO A 2 15.10 26.38 22.66
C PRO A 2 13.98 25.92 21.73
N ALA A 3 13.36 26.86 21.00
CA ALA A 3 12.30 26.56 20.04
C ALA A 3 12.79 25.53 19.01
N PRO A 4 11.95 24.58 18.58
CA PRO A 4 12.34 23.58 17.60
C PRO A 4 12.80 24.27 16.30
N ASP A 5 14.06 24.03 15.93
CA ASP A 5 14.66 24.50 14.68
C ASP A 5 14.02 23.74 13.52
N LEU A 6 13.01 24.36 12.90
CA LEU A 6 12.30 23.84 11.74
C LEU A 6 13.22 23.64 10.51
N GLY A 7 14.41 24.24 10.49
CA GLY A 7 15.42 24.03 9.46
C GLY A 7 16.03 22.63 9.52
N PHE A 8 16.21 22.05 10.70
CA PHE A 8 16.71 20.69 10.88
C PHE A 8 15.69 19.63 10.45
N ALA A 9 14.39 19.87 10.68
CA ALA A 9 13.30 18.98 10.26
C ALA A 9 13.10 18.93 8.73
N LEU A 10 13.60 19.94 8.00
CA LEU A 10 13.60 20.00 6.54
C LEU A 10 14.86 19.36 5.91
N GLY A 11 15.82 18.88 6.73
CA GLY A 11 17.10 18.33 6.28
C GLY A 11 17.19 16.79 6.23
N LEU A 12 16.07 16.07 6.39
CA LEU A 12 16.01 14.60 6.30
C LEU A 12 15.51 14.14 4.91
N PRO A 13 15.87 12.92 4.46
CA PRO A 13 15.90 12.57 3.03
C PRO A 13 14.52 12.67 2.33
N PRO A 14 14.37 13.51 1.28
CA PRO A 14 13.09 13.84 0.66
C PRO A 14 12.60 12.80 -0.38
N GLU A 15 13.30 11.68 -0.59
CA GLU A 15 13.09 10.84 -1.79
C GLU A 15 11.66 10.32 -1.93
N ARG A 16 10.96 10.04 -0.82
CA ARG A 16 9.56 9.57 -0.86
C ARG A 16 8.56 10.69 -1.12
N ALA A 17 8.81 11.89 -0.58
CA ALA A 17 8.02 13.08 -0.92
C ALA A 17 8.21 13.45 -2.40
N VAL A 18 9.43 13.30 -2.92
CA VAL A 18 9.73 13.46 -4.35
C VAL A 18 8.95 12.45 -5.19
N ARG A 19 8.99 11.15 -4.83
CA ARG A 19 8.26 10.11 -5.58
C ARG A 19 6.74 10.27 -5.50
N TYR A 20 6.20 10.76 -4.38
CA TYR A 20 4.78 11.13 -4.27
C TYR A 20 4.41 12.19 -5.30
N PHE A 21 5.16 13.28 -5.36
CA PHE A 21 4.85 14.36 -6.28
C PHE A 21 5.04 13.98 -7.76
N GLN A 22 6.02 13.11 -8.05
CA GLN A 22 6.21 12.52 -9.38
C GLN A 22 5.05 11.63 -9.82
N SER A 23 4.40 10.93 -8.88
CA SER A 23 3.28 10.05 -9.20
C SER A 23 1.98 10.82 -9.48
N LEU A 24 1.90 12.12 -9.16
CA LEU A 24 0.69 12.86 -9.42
C LEU A 24 0.54 13.20 -10.93
N GLY A 25 -0.34 12.56 -11.70
CA GLY A 25 -0.87 13.12 -12.95
C GLY A 25 -1.68 14.40 -12.71
N TYR A 26 -2.00 15.18 -13.75
CA TYR A 26 -2.62 16.51 -13.62
C TYR A 26 -4.07 16.55 -14.12
N ALA A 27 -4.87 17.47 -13.59
CA ALA A 27 -6.25 17.73 -14.03
C ALA A 27 -6.55 19.23 -14.01
N THR A 28 -7.47 19.68 -14.88
CA THR A 28 -7.91 21.08 -14.99
C THR A 28 -9.42 21.18 -14.70
N PRO A 29 -9.84 20.95 -13.45
CA PRO A 29 -11.26 20.90 -13.09
C PRO A 29 -11.89 22.29 -13.21
N ALA A 30 -13.01 22.45 -13.93
CA ALA A 30 -13.66 23.74 -14.23
C ALA A 30 -14.32 24.41 -13.01
N ASN A 31 -14.69 23.61 -12.00
CA ASN A 31 -15.38 24.06 -10.79
C ASN A 31 -14.94 23.24 -9.57
N TRP A 32 -15.47 23.57 -8.39
CA TRP A 32 -15.09 22.92 -7.13
C TRP A 32 -15.52 21.43 -7.08
N ARG A 33 -16.63 21.05 -7.71
CA ARG A 33 -17.09 19.65 -7.78
C ARG A 33 -16.14 18.80 -8.62
N GLU A 34 -15.69 19.33 -9.75
CA GLU A 34 -14.65 18.69 -10.56
C GLU A 34 -13.29 18.67 -9.85
N ALA A 35 -12.99 19.68 -9.02
CA ALA A 35 -11.78 19.69 -8.19
C ALA A 35 -11.83 18.60 -7.11
N GLN A 36 -13.01 18.37 -6.53
CA GLN A 36 -13.24 17.26 -5.62
C GLN A 36 -13.05 15.91 -6.33
N ILE A 37 -13.60 15.74 -7.54
CA ILE A 37 -13.40 14.56 -8.39
C ILE A 37 -11.92 14.39 -8.77
N ALA A 38 -11.21 15.46 -9.11
CA ALA A 38 -9.78 15.42 -9.40
C ALA A 38 -8.96 15.05 -8.16
N ALA A 39 -9.36 15.52 -6.97
CA ALA A 39 -8.76 15.10 -5.71
C ALA A 39 -9.03 13.61 -5.43
N GLU A 40 -10.23 13.13 -5.75
CA GLU A 40 -10.63 11.71 -5.66
C GLU A 40 -9.83 10.85 -6.67
N GLN A 41 -9.56 11.39 -7.86
CA GLN A 41 -8.68 10.81 -8.87
C GLN A 41 -7.18 11.07 -8.58
N GLN A 42 -6.89 11.63 -7.41
CA GLN A 42 -5.56 11.87 -6.87
C GLN A 42 -4.69 12.80 -7.75
N ALA A 43 -5.27 13.54 -8.69
CA ALA A 43 -4.57 14.41 -9.63
C ALA A 43 -4.05 15.70 -8.96
N PHE A 44 -2.88 16.17 -9.39
CA PHE A 44 -2.42 17.52 -9.05
C PHE A 44 -3.27 18.53 -9.82
N PHE A 45 -4.00 19.35 -9.09
CA PHE A 45 -4.72 20.50 -9.63
C PHE A 45 -4.62 21.66 -8.64
N ILE A 46 -4.91 22.87 -9.11
CA ILE A 46 -5.06 24.05 -8.25
C ILE A 46 -6.37 24.72 -8.63
N THR A 47 -7.25 24.93 -7.65
CA THR A 47 -8.55 25.58 -7.86
C THR A 47 -8.37 26.94 -8.55
N GLY A 48 -9.11 27.18 -9.64
CA GLY A 48 -9.05 28.43 -10.39
C GLY A 48 -7.82 28.54 -11.31
N LEU A 49 -7.24 27.41 -11.72
CA LEU A 49 -6.23 27.27 -12.77
C LEU A 49 -6.67 26.14 -13.70
N TYR A 50 -6.97 26.49 -14.95
CA TYR A 50 -7.64 25.58 -15.90
C TYR A 50 -6.82 25.31 -17.15
N ARG A 51 -5.69 26.01 -17.33
CA ARG A 51 -4.79 25.81 -18.45
C ARG A 51 -3.70 24.80 -18.09
N GLU A 52 -3.58 23.77 -18.92
CA GLU A 52 -2.70 22.62 -18.72
C GLU A 52 -1.23 23.04 -18.56
N ASP A 53 -0.75 23.91 -19.45
CA ASP A 53 0.64 24.41 -19.46
C ASP A 53 1.00 25.18 -18.18
N VAL A 54 0.08 25.97 -17.65
CA VAL A 54 0.28 26.69 -16.38
C VAL A 54 0.29 25.73 -15.19
N VAL A 55 -0.60 24.73 -15.18
CA VAL A 55 -0.66 23.72 -14.11
C VAL A 55 0.61 22.86 -14.13
N GLU A 56 1.10 22.49 -15.31
CA GLU A 56 2.35 21.75 -15.49
C GLU A 56 3.56 22.54 -14.98
N GLU A 57 3.70 23.82 -15.33
CA GLU A 57 4.81 24.65 -14.86
C GLU A 57 4.78 24.86 -13.34
N LEU A 58 3.58 25.07 -12.77
CA LEU A 58 3.39 25.14 -11.32
C LEU A 58 3.82 23.84 -10.64
N ARG A 59 3.40 22.70 -11.18
CA ARG A 59 3.79 21.39 -10.69
C ARG A 59 5.31 21.23 -10.75
N ALA A 60 5.93 21.48 -11.91
CA ALA A 60 7.38 21.36 -12.09
C ALA A 60 8.16 22.24 -11.11
N SER A 61 7.71 23.47 -10.86
CA SER A 61 8.33 24.38 -9.90
C SER A 61 8.25 23.86 -8.45
N LEU A 62 7.10 23.30 -8.05
CA LEU A 62 6.91 22.69 -6.72
C LEU A 62 7.78 21.44 -6.55
N GLN A 63 7.86 20.59 -7.58
CA GLN A 63 8.74 19.43 -7.58
C GLN A 63 10.20 19.85 -7.37
N ALA A 64 10.65 20.88 -8.10
CA ALA A 64 12.00 21.41 -7.96
C ALA A 64 12.24 21.97 -6.56
N ALA A 65 11.25 22.67 -5.98
CA ALA A 65 11.34 23.18 -4.61
C ALA A 65 11.47 22.06 -3.58
N ILE A 66 10.66 20.99 -3.70
CA ILE A 66 10.75 19.82 -2.80
C ILE A 66 12.11 19.13 -2.95
N ASN A 67 12.57 18.91 -4.18
CA ASN A 67 13.85 18.24 -4.45
C ASN A 67 15.06 18.99 -3.88
N GLN A 68 15.00 20.33 -3.91
CA GLN A 68 16.12 21.20 -3.54
C GLN A 68 15.98 21.78 -2.12
N GLY A 69 14.89 21.46 -1.41
CA GLY A 69 14.61 22.02 -0.09
C GLY A 69 14.39 23.53 -0.09
N LYS A 70 13.91 24.12 -1.20
CA LYS A 70 13.67 25.57 -1.30
C LYS A 70 12.62 26.00 -0.29
N SER A 71 12.85 27.11 0.41
CA SER A 71 11.85 27.73 1.27
C SER A 71 10.65 28.26 0.48
N GLN A 72 9.55 28.52 1.18
CA GLN A 72 8.34 29.12 0.62
C GLN A 72 8.61 30.45 -0.11
N ARG A 73 9.50 31.29 0.44
CA ARG A 73 9.88 32.57 -0.16
C ARG A 73 10.67 32.36 -1.45
N GLU A 74 11.67 31.48 -1.43
CA GLU A 74 12.50 31.17 -2.60
C GLU A 74 11.70 30.54 -3.73
N TRP A 75 10.79 29.61 -3.43
CA TRP A 75 9.90 29.04 -4.44
C TRP A 75 8.96 30.09 -5.04
N ARG A 76 8.44 31.01 -4.24
CA ARG A 76 7.57 32.08 -4.72
C ARG A 76 8.29 33.02 -5.69
N GLU A 77 9.54 33.38 -5.39
CA GLU A 77 10.38 34.19 -6.27
C GLU A 77 10.68 33.44 -7.59
N ASP A 78 11.03 32.15 -7.50
CA ASP A 78 11.30 31.27 -8.66
C ASP A 78 10.08 31.12 -9.58
N VAL A 79 8.92 30.76 -9.00
CA VAL A 79 7.69 30.55 -9.78
C VAL A 79 7.16 31.86 -10.36
N GLY A 80 7.29 32.97 -9.65
CA GLY A 80 6.97 34.30 -10.19
C GLY A 80 7.83 34.63 -11.41
N GLY A 81 9.14 34.40 -11.32
CA GLY A 81 10.07 34.58 -12.43
C GLY A 81 9.75 33.71 -13.65
N ARG A 82 9.42 32.43 -13.43
CA ARG A 82 8.99 31.51 -14.50
C ARG A 82 7.73 32.00 -15.20
N MET A 83 6.67 32.32 -14.46
CA MET A 83 5.41 32.80 -15.03
C MET A 83 5.61 34.11 -15.82
N ALA A 84 6.47 35.01 -15.34
CA ALA A 84 6.83 36.24 -16.06
C ALA A 84 7.59 35.95 -17.37
N GLN A 85 8.54 35.00 -17.37
CA GLN A 85 9.28 34.59 -18.57
C GLN A 85 8.37 33.99 -19.64
N HIS A 86 7.33 33.27 -19.25
CA HIS A 86 6.30 32.79 -20.17
C HIS A 86 5.37 33.90 -20.69
N GLY A 87 5.42 35.09 -20.10
CA GLY A 87 4.52 36.19 -20.40
C GLY A 87 3.13 35.99 -19.81
N TRP A 88 3.02 35.23 -18.72
CA TRP A 88 1.76 34.87 -18.06
C TRP A 88 1.46 35.68 -16.81
N LEU A 89 2.45 36.40 -16.27
CA LEU A 89 2.32 37.19 -15.04
C LEU A 89 2.56 38.67 -15.34
N LEU A 90 1.59 39.51 -14.98
CA LEU A 90 1.71 40.97 -15.02
C LEU A 90 2.25 41.52 -13.70
N ASP A 91 2.76 42.75 -13.72
CA ASP A 91 3.38 43.42 -12.56
C ASP A 91 2.43 43.61 -11.36
N ASP A 92 1.12 43.64 -11.60
CA ASP A 92 0.08 43.74 -10.57
C ASP A 92 -0.36 42.36 -9.99
N GLY A 93 0.27 41.27 -10.45
CA GLY A 93 0.00 39.90 -10.02
C GLY A 93 -1.21 39.25 -10.70
N LEU A 94 -1.79 39.86 -11.74
CA LEU A 94 -2.75 39.17 -12.61
C LEU A 94 -2.05 38.15 -13.49
N MET A 95 -2.72 37.00 -13.67
CA MET A 95 -2.26 35.96 -14.58
C MET A 95 -3.04 36.04 -15.88
N VAL A 96 -2.38 36.55 -16.92
CA VAL A 96 -2.92 36.75 -18.26
C VAL A 96 -1.86 36.33 -19.26
N ASP A 97 -2.24 35.61 -20.29
CA ASP A 97 -1.34 35.35 -21.42
C ASP A 97 -1.18 36.64 -22.23
N SER A 98 -0.02 37.28 -22.10
CA SER A 98 0.30 38.54 -22.76
C SER A 98 0.22 38.48 -24.29
N LYS A 99 0.22 37.28 -24.90
CA LYS A 99 0.11 37.11 -26.35
C LYS A 99 -1.34 37.07 -26.82
N THR A 100 -2.23 36.47 -26.02
CA THR A 100 -3.63 36.23 -26.41
C THR A 100 -4.62 37.14 -25.67
N GLY A 101 -4.22 37.73 -24.55
CA GLY A 101 -5.09 38.45 -23.62
C GLY A 101 -5.98 37.55 -22.76
N GLU A 102 -5.80 36.23 -22.83
CA GLU A 102 -6.58 35.25 -22.07
C GLU A 102 -6.25 35.30 -20.58
N GLN A 103 -7.27 35.38 -19.72
CA GLN A 103 -7.08 35.28 -18.27
C GLN A 103 -6.82 33.83 -17.85
N LEU A 104 -5.66 33.57 -17.25
CA LEU A 104 -5.19 32.24 -16.89
C LEU A 104 -5.57 31.85 -15.45
N ALA A 105 -5.64 32.86 -14.57
CA ALA A 105 -6.07 32.69 -13.20
C ALA A 105 -6.57 34.01 -12.60
N VAL A 106 -7.37 33.92 -11.54
CA VAL A 106 -7.97 35.10 -10.89
C VAL A 106 -6.90 36.04 -10.31
N ARG A 107 -5.90 35.52 -9.59
CA ARG A 107 -4.75 36.29 -9.06
C ARG A 107 -3.62 35.37 -8.59
N PHE A 108 -2.36 35.77 -8.80
CA PHE A 108 -1.14 35.09 -8.34
C PHE A 108 -0.49 35.82 -7.16
N GLY A 109 -1.31 36.19 -6.18
CA GLY A 109 -0.86 36.96 -5.00
C GLY A 109 -0.07 36.10 -4.00
N GLU A 110 0.75 36.76 -3.19
CA GLU A 110 1.61 36.10 -2.18
C GLU A 110 0.83 35.12 -1.30
N HIS A 111 -0.35 35.50 -0.80
CA HIS A 111 -1.16 34.63 0.06
C HIS A 111 -1.58 33.32 -0.64
N ARG A 112 -1.99 33.40 -1.92
CA ARG A 112 -2.41 32.20 -2.68
C ARG A 112 -1.23 31.29 -2.93
N LEU A 113 -0.10 31.85 -3.36
CA LEU A 113 1.15 31.09 -3.56
C LEU A 113 1.61 30.44 -2.25
N ASN A 114 1.48 31.17 -1.15
CA ASN A 114 1.83 30.64 0.16
C ASN A 114 0.98 29.42 0.53
N THR A 115 -0.33 29.49 0.30
CA THR A 115 -1.24 28.36 0.50
C THR A 115 -0.91 27.19 -0.44
N ILE A 116 -0.72 27.44 -1.73
CA ILE A 116 -0.36 26.42 -2.73
C ILE A 116 0.90 25.67 -2.30
N TYR A 117 1.97 26.39 -1.97
CA TYR A 117 3.22 25.78 -1.52
C TYR A 117 3.02 24.95 -0.25
N ARG A 118 2.42 25.55 0.79
CA ARG A 118 2.26 24.88 2.09
C ARG A 118 1.43 23.62 1.98
N THR A 119 0.29 23.67 1.31
CA THR A 119 -0.60 22.52 1.15
C THR A 119 0.10 21.39 0.41
N ASN A 120 0.70 21.67 -0.74
CA ASN A 120 1.34 20.64 -1.55
C ASN A 120 2.58 20.03 -0.88
N VAL A 121 3.42 20.86 -0.26
CA VAL A 121 4.62 20.41 0.45
C VAL A 121 4.22 19.59 1.68
N LYS A 122 3.24 20.04 2.47
CA LYS A 122 2.74 19.27 3.64
C LYS A 122 2.17 17.92 3.21
N ASN A 123 1.37 17.87 2.15
CA ASN A 123 0.83 16.62 1.62
C ASN A 123 1.94 15.65 1.19
N ALA A 124 2.97 16.15 0.50
CA ALA A 124 4.10 15.32 0.07
C ALA A 124 4.89 14.74 1.26
N PHE A 125 5.16 15.55 2.29
CA PHE A 125 5.82 15.06 3.50
C PHE A 125 4.94 14.09 4.30
N ALA A 126 3.64 14.34 4.40
CA ALA A 126 2.69 13.43 5.04
C ALA A 126 2.68 12.08 4.32
N ALA A 127 2.60 12.07 2.99
CA ALA A 127 2.65 10.84 2.20
C ALA A 127 3.96 10.06 2.39
N GLY A 128 5.10 10.75 2.41
CA GLY A 128 6.40 10.13 2.70
C GLY A 128 6.47 9.54 4.11
N ARG A 129 5.95 10.25 5.11
CA ARG A 129 5.89 9.79 6.51
C ARG A 129 4.98 8.57 6.65
N TRP A 130 3.82 8.55 6.00
CA TRP A 130 2.92 7.39 6.02
C TRP A 130 3.61 6.11 5.55
N GLN A 131 4.41 6.19 4.46
CA GLN A 131 5.19 5.04 3.99
C GLN A 131 6.20 4.53 5.03
N GLU A 132 6.81 5.43 5.80
CA GLU A 132 7.69 5.02 6.91
C GLU A 132 6.92 4.36 8.03
N ILE A 133 5.78 4.94 8.41
CA ILE A 133 4.86 4.41 9.42
C ILE A 133 4.44 2.98 9.06
N THR A 134 3.92 2.78 7.85
CA THR A 134 3.47 1.47 7.36
C THR A 134 4.60 0.44 7.34
N ARG A 135 5.82 0.85 6.95
CA ARG A 135 6.97 -0.06 6.90
C ARG A 135 7.33 -0.64 8.27
N VAL A 136 7.16 0.14 9.34
CA VAL A 136 7.51 -0.28 10.70
C VAL A 136 6.29 -0.61 11.56
N GLN A 137 5.09 -0.66 10.98
CA GLN A 137 3.82 -0.82 11.71
C GLN A 137 3.79 -2.05 12.62
N LYS A 138 4.48 -3.14 12.26
CA LYS A 138 4.56 -4.34 13.10
C LYS A 138 5.25 -4.09 14.44
N ALA A 139 6.27 -3.22 14.45
CA ALA A 139 7.01 -2.87 15.65
C ALA A 139 6.36 -1.71 16.41
N MET A 140 5.73 -0.77 15.68
CA MET A 140 5.09 0.41 16.25
C MET A 140 3.68 0.58 15.65
N PRO A 141 2.69 -0.19 16.13
CA PRO A 141 1.37 -0.30 15.49
C PRO A 141 0.41 0.84 15.83
N TYR A 142 0.79 1.77 16.71
CA TYR A 142 -0.09 2.83 17.19
C TYR A 142 0.39 4.20 16.72
N LEU A 143 -0.56 5.07 16.44
CA LEU A 143 -0.31 6.48 16.13
C LEU A 143 -1.05 7.36 17.13
N GLU A 144 -0.38 8.40 17.61
CA GLU A 144 -0.94 9.48 18.39
C GLU A 144 -1.10 10.71 17.49
N TYR A 145 -2.28 11.30 17.48
CA TYR A 145 -2.51 12.57 16.80
C TYR A 145 -1.90 13.71 17.64
N THR A 146 -1.14 14.60 17.01
CA THR A 146 -0.53 15.75 17.69
C THR A 146 -0.85 17.05 16.95
N ALA A 147 -1.46 17.99 17.67
CA ALA A 147 -1.64 19.37 17.27
C ALA A 147 -0.56 20.26 17.92
N VAL A 148 -0.35 21.46 17.37
CA VAL A 148 0.63 22.42 17.91
C VAL A 148 0.14 23.06 19.22
N MET A 149 -1.18 23.05 19.46
CA MET A 149 -1.82 23.57 20.67
C MET A 149 -1.50 25.04 20.99
N ASP A 150 -1.40 25.86 19.94
CA ASP A 150 -1.30 27.32 20.04
C ASP A 150 -2.64 28.03 19.74
N ASP A 151 -2.66 29.35 19.84
CA ASP A 151 -3.82 30.22 19.58
C ASP A 151 -4.38 30.15 18.15
N ARG A 152 -3.66 29.50 17.23
CA ARG A 152 -4.03 29.31 15.82
C ARG A 152 -4.45 27.87 15.52
N THR A 153 -4.47 27.00 16.52
CA THR A 153 -4.97 25.64 16.39
C THR A 153 -6.49 25.69 16.47
N ARG A 154 -7.18 25.11 15.48
CA ARG A 154 -8.64 25.04 15.49
C ARG A 154 -9.12 24.14 16.62
N ASP A 155 -10.27 24.46 17.21
CA ASP A 155 -10.85 23.68 18.30
C ASP A 155 -11.07 22.21 17.91
N GLU A 156 -11.48 21.94 16.66
CA GLU A 156 -11.61 20.57 16.17
C GLU A 156 -10.28 19.82 16.18
N HIS A 157 -9.18 20.48 15.79
CA HIS A 157 -7.86 19.84 15.78
C HIS A 157 -7.30 19.67 17.18
N ALA A 158 -7.57 20.63 18.08
CA ALA A 158 -7.16 20.55 19.48
C ALA A 158 -7.89 19.43 20.22
N ALA A 159 -9.16 19.18 19.87
CA ALA A 159 -9.94 18.07 20.42
C ALA A 159 -9.40 16.69 19.99
N LEU A 160 -8.67 16.60 18.87
CA LEU A 160 -8.01 15.37 18.43
C LEU A 160 -6.62 15.18 19.07
N ASP A 161 -6.04 16.21 19.70
CA ASP A 161 -4.69 16.14 20.27
C ASP A 161 -4.59 15.07 21.35
N GLY A 162 -3.56 14.23 21.24
CA GLY A 162 -3.27 13.17 22.17
C GLY A 162 -4.10 11.90 21.97
N HIS A 163 -5.11 11.87 21.10
CA HIS A 163 -5.84 10.63 20.81
C HIS A 163 -4.95 9.60 20.11
N ILE A 164 -5.03 8.34 20.54
CA ILE A 164 -4.17 7.26 20.06
C ILE A 164 -5.03 6.18 19.42
N TYR A 165 -4.75 5.84 18.16
CA TYR A 165 -5.46 4.78 17.45
C TYR A 165 -4.47 3.79 16.81
N PRO A 166 -4.84 2.51 16.65
CA PRO A 166 -4.13 1.58 15.77
C PRO A 166 -3.97 2.15 14.35
N ILE A 167 -2.88 1.84 13.64
CA ILE A 167 -2.62 2.33 12.28
C ILE A 167 -3.72 1.95 11.27
N ASP A 168 -4.35 0.79 11.47
CA ASP A 168 -5.42 0.25 10.63
C ASP A 168 -6.82 0.77 11.01
N ASP A 169 -6.92 1.60 12.05
CA ASP A 169 -8.18 2.21 12.45
C ASP A 169 -8.70 3.17 11.36
N PRO A 170 -10.02 3.15 11.05
CA PRO A 170 -10.63 4.04 10.05
C PRO A 170 -10.36 5.53 10.28
N PHE A 171 -10.04 5.94 11.52
CA PHE A 171 -9.65 7.30 11.87
C PHE A 171 -8.56 7.82 10.96
N TRP A 172 -7.52 7.03 10.70
CA TRP A 172 -6.39 7.45 9.90
C TRP A 172 -6.67 7.52 8.41
N GLN A 173 -7.80 7.00 7.94
CA GLN A 173 -8.23 7.20 6.55
C GLN A 173 -8.79 8.60 6.33
N THR A 174 -9.32 9.24 7.39
CA THR A 174 -9.98 10.55 7.31
C THR A 174 -9.14 11.67 7.94
N PHE A 175 -8.54 11.43 9.10
CA PHE A 175 -7.91 12.46 9.94
C PHE A 175 -6.37 12.40 9.95
N TYR A 176 -5.75 11.68 9.03
CA TYR A 176 -4.30 11.72 8.89
C TYR A 176 -3.85 13.08 8.35
N PRO A 177 -3.10 13.89 9.13
CA PRO A 177 -2.81 15.27 8.76
C PRO A 177 -2.10 15.43 7.41
N PRO A 178 -2.39 16.51 6.65
CA PRO A 178 -3.15 17.69 7.08
C PRO A 178 -4.68 17.54 6.91
N ASN A 179 -5.44 18.01 7.91
CA ASN A 179 -6.91 17.97 7.93
C ASN A 179 -7.57 19.30 7.48
N GLY A 180 -6.80 20.20 6.87
CA GLY A 180 -7.29 21.49 6.45
C GLY A 180 -6.21 22.46 5.99
N PHE A 181 -6.62 23.59 5.43
CA PHE A 181 -5.67 24.63 5.01
C PHE A 181 -4.89 25.16 6.21
N ASN A 182 -3.58 25.35 6.03
CA ASN A 182 -2.64 25.77 7.08
C ASN A 182 -2.58 24.84 8.30
N CYS A 183 -3.03 23.58 8.18
CA CYS A 183 -2.87 22.60 9.23
C CYS A 183 -1.38 22.36 9.57
N ARG A 184 -1.08 22.31 10.88
CA ARG A 184 0.26 22.08 11.41
C ARG A 184 0.34 20.83 12.28
N CYS A 185 -0.75 20.07 12.35
CA CYS A 185 -0.84 18.82 13.07
C CYS A 185 0.08 17.76 12.44
N ASN A 186 0.37 16.72 13.21
CA ASN A 186 1.23 15.61 12.84
C ASN A 186 0.81 14.34 13.60
N VAL A 187 1.56 13.25 13.44
CA VAL A 187 1.41 12.02 14.22
C VAL A 187 2.74 11.63 14.86
N ILE A 188 2.64 10.94 16.00
CA ILE A 188 3.76 10.28 16.68
C ILE A 188 3.47 8.77 16.67
N GLN A 189 4.46 7.96 16.33
CA GLN A 189 4.29 6.51 16.24
C GLN A 189 4.80 5.84 17.52
N HIS A 190 4.03 4.89 18.05
CA HIS A 190 4.27 4.22 19.33
C HIS A 190 4.25 2.71 19.21
N SER A 191 5.11 2.04 19.99
CA SER A 191 5.03 0.60 20.25
C SER A 191 4.07 0.29 21.39
N ALA A 192 3.68 -0.98 21.52
CA ALA A 192 2.88 -1.44 22.66
C ALA A 192 3.58 -1.18 24.00
N ARG A 193 4.92 -1.28 24.02
CA ARG A 193 5.73 -1.00 25.22
C ARG A 193 5.70 0.49 25.59
N ASP A 194 5.67 1.38 24.59
CA ASP A 194 5.58 2.83 24.85
C ASP A 194 4.24 3.16 25.49
N LEU A 195 3.14 2.58 24.99
CA LEU A 195 1.82 2.75 25.57
C LEU A 195 1.75 2.22 27.01
N GLU A 196 2.29 1.03 27.27
CA GLU A 196 2.36 0.45 28.61
C GLU A 196 3.17 1.35 29.57
N ALA A 197 4.33 1.85 29.14
CA ALA A 197 5.16 2.74 29.93
C ALA A 197 4.49 4.09 30.23
N MET A 198 3.67 4.59 29.31
CA MET A 198 2.87 5.82 29.50
C MET A 198 1.56 5.58 30.26
N GLY A 199 1.18 4.33 30.53
CA GLY A 199 -0.12 3.99 31.11
C GLY A 199 -1.30 4.38 30.21
N ARG A 200 -1.10 4.35 28.89
CA ARG A 200 -2.09 4.72 27.86
C ARG A 200 -2.58 3.46 27.15
N VAL A 201 -3.79 3.52 26.61
CA VAL A 201 -4.35 2.48 25.74
C VAL A 201 -4.80 3.12 24.43
N ALA A 202 -4.73 2.36 23.34
CA ALA A 202 -5.24 2.82 22.07
C ALA A 202 -6.79 2.75 22.06
N GLU A 203 -7.39 3.73 21.41
CA GLU A 203 -8.82 3.88 21.19
C GLU A 203 -9.24 3.20 19.87
N SER A 204 -10.55 3.14 19.62
CA SER A 204 -11.12 2.71 18.35
C SER A 204 -12.16 3.72 17.88
N SER A 205 -12.13 4.09 16.60
CA SER A 205 -13.15 4.94 15.99
C SER A 205 -14.36 4.17 15.47
N GLU A 206 -14.37 2.84 15.61
CA GLU A 206 -15.44 1.99 15.06
C GLU A 206 -16.80 2.33 15.69
N GLY A 207 -17.81 2.52 14.83
CA GLY A 207 -19.16 2.91 15.28
C GLY A 207 -19.31 4.36 15.74
N GLN A 208 -18.27 5.19 15.65
CA GLN A 208 -18.28 6.61 16.06
C GLN A 208 -18.49 7.58 14.88
N TRP A 209 -18.89 7.08 13.72
CA TRP A 209 -18.98 7.86 12.49
C TRP A 209 -20.40 8.32 12.19
N GLU A 210 -20.53 9.56 11.74
CA GLU A 210 -21.79 10.13 11.25
C GLU A 210 -21.57 11.03 10.03
N ASP A 211 -22.62 11.21 9.23
CA ASP A 211 -22.58 12.11 8.08
C ASP A 211 -22.77 13.56 8.55
N VAL A 212 -21.91 14.46 8.07
CA VAL A 212 -21.91 15.89 8.42
C VAL A 212 -21.99 16.72 7.15
N GLU A 213 -22.94 17.65 7.12
CA GLU A 213 -23.04 18.65 6.05
C GLU A 213 -22.07 19.79 6.32
N GLN A 214 -21.11 20.00 5.42
CA GLN A 214 -20.20 21.14 5.45
C GLN A 214 -20.50 22.12 4.33
N LEU A 215 -20.45 23.42 4.62
CA LEU A 215 -20.62 24.48 3.63
C LEU A 215 -19.39 24.57 2.73
N VAL A 216 -19.63 24.63 1.42
CA VAL A 216 -18.62 24.80 0.38
C VAL A 216 -18.87 26.10 -0.37
N GLY A 217 -17.85 26.98 -0.39
CA GLY A 217 -17.93 28.25 -1.09
C GLY A 217 -18.80 29.30 -0.39
N ARG A 218 -19.09 30.40 -1.12
CA ARG A 218 -19.87 31.54 -0.58
C ARG A 218 -21.35 31.48 -0.92
N ASP A 219 -21.73 30.58 -1.82
CA ASP A 219 -23.08 30.51 -2.40
C ASP A 219 -24.03 29.63 -1.57
N GLY A 220 -23.55 29.07 -0.45
CA GLY A 220 -24.34 28.26 0.48
C GLY A 220 -24.48 26.79 0.07
N ASP A 221 -23.73 26.32 -0.93
CA ASP A 221 -23.65 24.91 -1.28
C ASP A 221 -23.14 24.10 -0.07
N THR A 222 -23.65 22.88 0.12
CA THR A 222 -23.12 21.93 1.12
C THR A 222 -22.59 20.66 0.47
N VAL A 223 -21.66 20.02 1.16
CA VAL A 223 -21.14 18.69 0.85
C VAL A 223 -21.25 17.83 2.10
N THR A 224 -21.78 16.63 1.94
CA THR A 224 -21.74 15.60 2.96
C THR A 224 -20.32 15.03 3.08
N THR A 225 -19.76 15.06 4.28
CA THR A 225 -18.50 14.40 4.63
C THR A 225 -18.67 13.56 5.89
N ARG A 226 -17.62 12.80 6.28
CA ARG A 226 -17.63 11.97 7.47
C ARG A 226 -17.15 12.75 8.69
N GLY A 227 -18.00 12.79 9.71
CA GLY A 227 -17.67 13.25 11.05
C GLY A 227 -17.38 12.10 12.00
N LEU A 228 -16.47 12.34 12.96
CA LEU A 228 -16.21 11.49 14.10
C LEU A 228 -16.84 12.10 15.35
N LYS A 229 -17.68 11.30 16.01
CA LYS A 229 -18.30 11.65 17.27
C LYS A 229 -17.37 11.35 18.44
N MET A 230 -16.88 12.42 19.06
CA MET A 230 -15.98 12.37 20.20
C MET A 230 -16.72 12.01 21.50
N PRO A 231 -16.03 11.50 22.54
CA PRO A 231 -16.63 11.17 23.82
C PRO A 231 -17.34 12.34 24.53
N ASN A 232 -16.89 13.58 24.26
CA ASN A 232 -17.52 14.80 24.79
C ASN A 232 -18.82 15.19 24.04
N GLY A 233 -19.25 14.40 23.04
CA GLY A 233 -20.43 14.64 22.22
C GLY A 233 -20.20 15.57 21.03
N GLN A 234 -19.00 16.13 20.87
CA GLN A 234 -18.63 16.94 19.70
C GLN A 234 -18.46 16.05 18.48
N VAL A 235 -18.89 16.54 17.33
CA VAL A 235 -18.69 15.87 16.04
C VAL A 235 -17.65 16.65 15.28
N ILE A 236 -16.54 16.00 14.97
CA ILE A 236 -15.38 16.60 14.32
C ILE A 236 -15.31 16.07 12.90
N SER A 237 -15.09 16.94 11.92
CA SER A 237 -14.86 16.55 10.53
C SER A 237 -13.65 17.30 9.99
N ALA A 238 -12.93 16.71 9.04
CA ALA A 238 -11.84 17.38 8.34
C ALA A 238 -12.42 18.41 7.35
N ASP A 239 -11.65 19.46 7.02
CA ASP A 239 -12.07 20.41 5.99
C ASP A 239 -12.35 19.66 4.67
N VAL A 240 -13.38 20.06 3.91
CA VAL A 240 -13.67 19.49 2.58
C VAL A 240 -12.41 19.44 1.70
N GLY A 241 -12.07 18.25 1.19
CA GLY A 241 -10.88 18.00 0.38
C GLY A 241 -9.64 17.56 1.17
N PHE A 242 -9.70 17.59 2.50
CA PHE A 242 -8.66 17.08 3.41
C PHE A 242 -9.12 15.86 4.22
N ASP A 243 -10.32 15.37 3.95
CA ASP A 243 -10.97 14.20 4.54
C ASP A 243 -10.40 12.86 4.01
N ARG A 244 -9.09 12.80 3.77
CA ARG A 244 -8.42 11.63 3.19
C ARG A 244 -6.97 11.50 3.62
N ASN A 245 -6.50 10.26 3.72
CA ASN A 245 -5.09 9.96 3.91
C ASN A 245 -4.31 10.02 2.59
N VAL A 246 -3.64 11.15 2.36
CA VAL A 246 -2.80 11.36 1.16
C VAL A 246 -1.67 10.33 1.00
N GLY A 247 -1.22 9.70 2.10
CA GLY A 247 -0.15 8.71 2.10
C GLY A 247 -0.61 7.28 1.81
N ALA A 248 -1.78 6.88 2.32
CA ALA A 248 -2.38 5.58 1.99
C ALA A 248 -2.74 5.51 0.50
N ASN A 249 -3.31 6.60 -0.02
CA ASN A 249 -3.76 6.74 -1.40
C ASN A 249 -2.61 6.78 -2.43
N TYR A 250 -1.38 7.06 -2.00
CA TYR A 250 -0.19 7.05 -2.88
C TYR A 250 0.08 5.67 -3.49
N LEU A 251 -0.18 4.60 -2.75
CA LEU A 251 0.01 3.23 -3.24
C LEU A 251 -0.97 2.93 -4.39
N ASP A 252 -2.21 3.39 -4.28
CA ASP A 252 -3.21 3.25 -5.35
C ASP A 252 -2.78 4.04 -6.60
N ARG A 253 -2.23 5.26 -6.43
CA ARG A 253 -1.63 6.03 -7.53
C ARG A 253 -0.49 5.28 -8.20
N LEU A 254 0.43 4.72 -7.41
CA LEU A 254 1.56 3.96 -7.93
C LEU A 254 1.07 2.75 -8.72
N GLN A 255 0.03 2.06 -8.26
CA GLN A 255 -0.59 0.95 -8.97
C GLN A 255 -1.24 1.42 -10.29
N GLN A 256 -1.96 2.56 -10.29
CA GLN A 256 -2.52 3.15 -11.51
C GLN A 256 -1.43 3.55 -12.52
N ILE A 257 -0.35 4.21 -12.09
CA ILE A 257 0.76 4.58 -12.99
C ILE A 257 1.49 3.34 -13.49
N ALA A 258 1.66 2.33 -12.64
CA ALA A 258 2.18 1.04 -13.06
C ALA A 258 1.27 0.41 -14.12
N ALA A 259 -0.05 0.61 -14.05
CA ALA A 259 -1.02 0.12 -15.03
C ALA A 259 -0.92 0.90 -16.34
N GLU A 260 -0.81 2.22 -16.28
CA GLU A 260 -0.67 3.11 -17.43
C GLU A 260 0.66 2.89 -18.18
N LYS A 261 1.78 2.74 -17.45
CA LYS A 261 3.12 2.62 -18.04
C LYS A 261 3.51 1.21 -18.43
N HIS A 262 2.98 0.20 -17.73
CA HIS A 262 3.42 -1.20 -17.86
C HIS A 262 2.27 -2.19 -18.08
N GLY A 263 1.05 -1.68 -18.25
CA GLY A 263 -0.16 -2.48 -18.48
C GLY A 263 -0.85 -2.94 -17.20
N THR A 264 -2.17 -3.13 -17.25
CA THR A 264 -3.01 -3.57 -16.12
C THR A 264 -2.51 -4.85 -15.48
N ALA A 265 -2.03 -5.82 -16.26
CA ALA A 265 -1.46 -7.08 -15.76
C ALA A 265 -0.16 -6.92 -14.94
N PHE A 266 0.57 -5.80 -15.08
CA PHE A 266 1.73 -5.47 -14.25
C PHE A 266 1.29 -4.81 -12.94
N ALA A 267 0.35 -3.86 -13.00
CA ALA A 267 -0.26 -3.25 -11.82
C ALA A 267 -0.99 -4.26 -10.95
N GLU A 268 -1.75 -5.17 -11.55
CA GLU A 268 -2.43 -6.26 -10.85
C GLU A 268 -1.41 -7.18 -10.17
N ARG A 269 -0.27 -7.48 -10.80
CA ARG A 269 0.82 -8.25 -10.15
C ARG A 269 1.45 -7.49 -8.98
N LEU A 270 1.67 -6.18 -9.11
CA LEU A 270 2.21 -5.33 -8.05
C LEU A 270 1.22 -5.22 -6.87
N ALA A 271 -0.07 -5.02 -7.16
CA ALA A 271 -1.15 -5.00 -6.18
C ALA A 271 -1.35 -6.37 -5.53
N MET A 272 -1.23 -7.46 -6.28
CA MET A 272 -1.33 -8.83 -5.79
C MET A 272 -0.15 -9.20 -4.88
N GLN A 273 1.05 -8.66 -5.13
CA GLN A 273 2.18 -8.75 -4.21
C GLN A 273 1.94 -7.99 -2.91
N SER A 274 1.20 -6.87 -2.93
CA SER A 274 0.80 -6.17 -1.70
C SER A 274 -0.41 -6.82 -0.99
N ARG A 275 -1.36 -7.41 -1.72
CA ARG A 275 -2.55 -8.12 -1.16
C ARG A 275 -2.17 -9.36 -0.36
N PHE A 276 -1.06 -10.00 -0.72
CA PHE A 276 -0.51 -11.14 0.02
C PHE A 276 0.80 -10.81 0.75
N ALA A 277 1.03 -9.53 1.08
CA ALA A 277 2.26 -9.06 1.73
C ALA A 277 2.46 -9.56 3.17
N SER A 278 1.42 -10.12 3.78
CA SER A 278 1.47 -10.63 5.14
C SER A 278 0.52 -11.81 5.34
N SER A 279 0.78 -12.61 6.37
CA SER A 279 -0.14 -13.70 6.76
C SER A 279 -1.55 -13.18 7.05
N ASP A 280 -1.69 -12.00 7.66
CA ASP A 280 -3.00 -11.42 8.02
C ASP A 280 -3.79 -11.00 6.78
N SER A 281 -3.13 -10.42 5.77
CA SER A 281 -3.79 -10.05 4.52
C SER A 281 -4.21 -11.29 3.71
N ILE A 282 -3.44 -12.39 3.78
CA ILE A 282 -3.83 -13.68 3.22
C ILE A 282 -5.06 -14.26 3.93
N ILE A 283 -5.10 -14.18 5.26
CA ILE A 283 -6.24 -14.66 6.07
C ILE A 283 -7.49 -13.85 5.75
N HIS A 284 -7.37 -12.51 5.72
CA HIS A 284 -8.49 -11.61 5.42
C HIS A 284 -9.09 -11.86 4.04
N GLU A 285 -8.25 -12.01 3.00
CA GLU A 285 -8.73 -12.38 1.66
C GLU A 285 -9.38 -13.77 1.66
N GLY A 286 -8.83 -14.72 2.43
CA GLY A 286 -9.42 -16.04 2.64
C GLY A 286 -10.80 -15.99 3.31
N GLU A 287 -11.00 -15.11 4.30
CA GLU A 287 -12.28 -14.90 4.99
C GLU A 287 -13.32 -14.28 4.07
N GLN A 288 -12.94 -13.28 3.26
CA GLN A 288 -13.83 -12.69 2.27
C GLN A 288 -14.27 -13.72 1.22
N LEU A 289 -13.32 -14.55 0.75
CA LEU A 289 -13.61 -15.61 -0.22
C LEU A 289 -14.53 -16.68 0.39
N TYR A 290 -14.25 -17.11 1.63
CA TYR A 290 -15.10 -18.05 2.35
C TYR A 290 -16.51 -17.48 2.56
N THR A 291 -16.63 -16.20 2.90
CA THR A 291 -17.92 -15.52 3.10
C THR A 291 -18.74 -15.48 1.80
N ARG A 292 -18.10 -15.14 0.67
CA ARG A 292 -18.72 -15.11 -0.66
C ARG A 292 -19.25 -16.48 -1.08
N TYR A 293 -18.53 -17.54 -0.76
CA TYR A 293 -18.88 -18.92 -1.13
C TYR A 293 -19.37 -19.77 0.04
N LYS A 294 -19.89 -19.12 1.08
CA LYS A 294 -20.28 -19.78 2.32
C LYS A 294 -21.25 -20.94 2.08
N GLU A 295 -22.25 -20.73 1.23
CA GLU A 295 -23.24 -21.76 0.90
C GLU A 295 -22.61 -22.98 0.22
N VAL A 296 -21.65 -22.77 -0.67
CA VAL A 296 -20.91 -23.86 -1.34
C VAL A 296 -20.10 -24.62 -0.30
N MET A 297 -19.37 -23.92 0.58
CA MET A 297 -18.59 -24.58 1.61
C MET A 297 -19.45 -25.33 2.62
N ASP A 298 -20.56 -24.76 3.06
CA ASP A 298 -21.47 -25.38 4.02
C ASP A 298 -22.06 -26.69 3.45
N GLU A 299 -22.41 -26.71 2.16
CA GLU A 299 -22.87 -27.92 1.46
C GLU A 299 -21.80 -29.03 1.47
N TYR A 300 -20.57 -28.73 1.08
CA TYR A 300 -19.49 -29.72 1.00
C TYR A 300 -18.96 -30.14 2.38
N ILE A 301 -19.01 -29.25 3.37
CA ILE A 301 -18.73 -29.56 4.77
C ILE A 301 -19.78 -30.56 5.29
N ALA A 302 -21.07 -30.33 5.01
CA ALA A 302 -22.14 -31.25 5.40
C ALA A 302 -21.95 -32.66 4.78
N LYS A 303 -21.41 -32.72 3.56
CA LYS A 303 -21.05 -33.97 2.86
C LYS A 303 -19.75 -34.62 3.37
N LYS A 304 -19.03 -33.98 4.30
CA LYS A 304 -17.69 -34.38 4.79
C LYS A 304 -16.60 -34.36 3.71
N GLU A 305 -16.77 -33.52 2.70
CA GLU A 305 -15.87 -33.38 1.55
C GLU A 305 -15.45 -31.91 1.32
N PRO A 306 -14.95 -31.18 2.35
CA PRO A 306 -14.69 -29.74 2.25
C PRO A 306 -13.63 -29.39 1.18
N HIS A 307 -12.73 -30.32 0.89
CA HIS A 307 -11.72 -30.17 -0.15
C HIS A 307 -12.34 -30.07 -1.56
N LEU A 308 -13.48 -30.74 -1.81
CA LEU A 308 -14.21 -30.61 -3.07
C LEU A 308 -14.92 -29.25 -3.18
N GLY A 309 -15.35 -28.68 -2.05
CA GLY A 309 -15.87 -27.31 -1.98
C GLY A 309 -14.81 -26.28 -2.40
N ILE A 310 -13.57 -26.45 -1.95
CA ILE A 310 -12.45 -25.59 -2.37
C ILE A 310 -12.20 -25.71 -3.88
N LEU A 311 -12.24 -26.92 -4.44
CA LEU A 311 -12.08 -27.13 -5.89
C LEU A 311 -13.21 -26.46 -6.70
N GLU A 312 -14.45 -26.51 -6.20
CA GLU A 312 -15.58 -25.84 -6.82
C GLU A 312 -15.44 -24.31 -6.75
N ILE A 313 -14.94 -23.76 -5.65
CA ILE A 313 -14.63 -22.32 -5.54
C ILE A 313 -13.56 -21.94 -6.56
N MET A 314 -12.46 -22.70 -6.63
CA MET A 314 -11.40 -22.48 -7.61
C MET A 314 -11.95 -22.45 -9.04
N ARG A 315 -12.84 -23.39 -9.37
CA ARG A 315 -13.50 -23.44 -10.68
C ARG A 315 -14.36 -22.19 -10.95
N ARG A 316 -15.11 -21.71 -9.95
CA ARG A 316 -15.96 -20.51 -10.05
C ARG A 316 -15.15 -19.22 -10.17
N GLU A 317 -13.99 -19.16 -9.52
CA GLU A 317 -13.01 -18.07 -9.62
C GLU A 317 -12.14 -18.18 -10.89
N GLY A 318 -12.43 -19.13 -11.80
CA GLY A 318 -11.77 -19.26 -13.09
C GLY A 318 -10.35 -19.85 -13.02
N VAL A 319 -9.98 -20.50 -11.92
CA VAL A 319 -8.68 -21.16 -11.77
C VAL A 319 -8.65 -22.41 -12.65
N ALA A 320 -7.75 -22.41 -13.65
CA ALA A 320 -7.52 -23.58 -14.49
C ALA A 320 -6.86 -24.71 -13.67
N THR A 321 -7.45 -25.89 -13.67
CA THR A 321 -6.92 -27.14 -13.07
C THR A 321 -6.71 -28.19 -14.18
N GLY A 322 -6.24 -29.41 -13.84
CA GLY A 322 -6.03 -30.48 -14.81
C GLY A 322 -4.76 -30.34 -15.64
N GLY A 323 -3.70 -29.75 -15.08
CA GLY A 323 -2.39 -29.70 -15.72
C GLY A 323 -1.81 -31.08 -16.02
N GLU A 324 -0.98 -31.19 -17.06
CA GLU A 324 -0.25 -32.43 -17.35
C GLU A 324 0.79 -32.66 -16.25
N VAL A 325 0.72 -33.77 -15.52
CA VAL A 325 1.60 -34.05 -14.39
C VAL A 325 2.77 -34.92 -14.85
N ALA A 326 4.00 -34.43 -14.71
CA ALA A 326 5.21 -35.20 -15.02
C ALA A 326 5.70 -35.96 -13.78
N ALA A 327 5.11 -37.13 -13.54
CA ALA A 327 5.49 -38.03 -12.44
C ALA A 327 6.01 -39.40 -12.93
N TYR A 328 6.86 -40.04 -12.14
CA TYR A 328 7.35 -41.40 -12.38
C TYR A 328 7.30 -42.20 -11.08
N SER A 329 6.87 -43.46 -11.16
CA SER A 329 7.08 -44.46 -10.12
C SER A 329 7.52 -45.78 -10.77
N SER A 330 8.17 -46.64 -9.97
CA SER A 330 8.39 -48.03 -10.33
C SER A 330 7.09 -48.85 -10.43
N ASP A 331 6.01 -48.41 -9.76
CA ASP A 331 4.66 -48.97 -9.93
C ASP A 331 3.79 -48.02 -10.77
N ALA A 332 3.24 -48.56 -11.86
CA ALA A 332 2.34 -47.82 -12.75
C ALA A 332 1.06 -47.38 -12.04
N ARG A 333 0.57 -48.14 -11.04
CA ARG A 333 -0.65 -47.83 -10.31
C ARG A 333 -0.45 -46.61 -9.42
N THR A 334 0.66 -46.55 -8.70
CA THR A 334 1.01 -45.40 -7.85
C THR A 334 1.31 -44.15 -8.67
N ALA A 335 1.93 -44.29 -9.84
CA ALA A 335 2.10 -43.16 -10.76
C ALA A 335 0.74 -42.60 -11.21
N ALA A 336 -0.23 -43.45 -11.54
CA ALA A 336 -1.57 -43.03 -11.96
C ALA A 336 -2.34 -42.31 -10.83
N GLU A 337 -2.32 -42.87 -9.61
CA GLU A 337 -2.98 -42.25 -8.43
C GLU A 337 -2.40 -40.87 -8.10
N LEU A 338 -1.08 -40.72 -8.23
CA LEU A 338 -0.43 -39.43 -8.01
C LEU A 338 -0.82 -38.42 -9.09
N VAL A 339 -0.83 -38.83 -10.37
CA VAL A 339 -1.24 -37.97 -11.48
C VAL A 339 -2.68 -37.48 -11.27
N GLU A 340 -3.61 -38.37 -10.94
CA GLU A 340 -4.99 -38.00 -10.65
C GLU A 340 -5.11 -37.01 -9.49
N SER A 341 -4.34 -37.24 -8.41
CA SER A 341 -4.34 -36.38 -7.23
C SER A 341 -3.79 -34.99 -7.54
N LEU A 342 -2.70 -34.92 -8.32
CA LEU A 342 -2.02 -33.66 -8.64
C LEU A 342 -2.76 -32.83 -9.70
N GLN A 343 -3.56 -33.47 -10.56
CA GLN A 343 -4.42 -32.78 -11.52
C GLN A 343 -5.48 -31.88 -10.86
N ARG A 344 -5.78 -32.08 -9.57
CA ARG A 344 -6.73 -31.25 -8.81
C ARG A 344 -6.17 -29.87 -8.47
N TYR A 345 -4.84 -29.70 -8.49
CA TYR A 345 -4.20 -28.43 -8.19
C TYR A 345 -4.23 -27.46 -9.40
N PRO A 346 -4.04 -26.15 -9.17
CA PRO A 346 -3.94 -25.17 -10.25
C PRO A 346 -2.90 -25.59 -11.30
N LYS A 347 -3.29 -25.56 -12.57
CA LYS A 347 -2.43 -25.92 -13.71
C LYS A 347 -1.11 -25.14 -13.68
N ALA A 348 -1.14 -23.86 -13.31
CA ALA A 348 0.06 -23.05 -13.18
C ALA A 348 1.07 -23.60 -12.16
N TRP A 349 0.60 -24.22 -11.06
CA TRP A 349 1.46 -24.84 -10.05
C TRP A 349 2.05 -26.16 -10.57
N VAL A 350 1.23 -26.97 -11.25
CA VAL A 350 1.69 -28.21 -11.90
C VAL A 350 2.75 -27.90 -12.96
N ASP A 351 2.51 -26.91 -13.81
CA ASP A 351 3.44 -26.47 -14.85
C ASP A 351 4.75 -25.93 -14.25
N ALA A 352 4.67 -25.16 -13.14
CA ALA A 352 5.84 -24.68 -12.42
C ALA A 352 6.65 -25.83 -11.79
N SER A 353 5.95 -26.80 -11.20
CA SER A 353 6.58 -28.02 -10.67
C SER A 353 7.31 -28.78 -11.77
N ASN A 354 6.66 -29.01 -12.92
CA ASN A 354 7.28 -29.70 -14.05
C ASN A 354 8.53 -28.98 -14.59
N LYS A 355 8.55 -27.64 -14.54
CA LYS A 355 9.74 -26.84 -14.92
C LYS A 355 10.93 -27.04 -13.99
N MET A 356 10.68 -27.25 -12.70
CA MET A 356 11.74 -27.54 -11.72
C MET A 356 12.30 -28.95 -11.92
N GLY A 357 11.54 -29.85 -12.52
CA GLY A 357 11.91 -31.24 -12.65
C GLY A 357 10.73 -32.20 -12.67
N ARG A 358 11.01 -33.50 -12.68
CA ARG A 358 9.98 -34.55 -12.60
C ARG A 358 9.82 -35.01 -11.16
N VAL A 359 8.60 -35.38 -10.77
CA VAL A 359 8.34 -35.97 -9.46
C VAL A 359 8.55 -37.47 -9.53
N LEU A 360 9.51 -38.01 -8.78
CA LEU A 360 9.71 -39.44 -8.61
C LEU A 360 9.06 -39.91 -7.31
N VAL A 361 8.22 -40.93 -7.37
CA VAL A 361 7.66 -41.61 -6.20
C VAL A 361 8.33 -42.98 -6.05
N GLU A 362 8.74 -43.31 -4.83
CA GLU A 362 9.22 -44.64 -4.46
C GLU A 362 8.27 -45.25 -3.44
N ASP A 363 7.51 -46.23 -3.90
CA ASP A 363 6.44 -46.86 -3.14
C ASP A 363 7.00 -47.63 -1.95
N GLY A 364 8.20 -48.19 -2.09
CA GLY A 364 8.86 -48.96 -1.04
C GLY A 364 9.09 -48.17 0.25
N ILE A 365 9.29 -46.85 0.17
CA ILE A 365 9.53 -45.98 1.34
C ILE A 365 8.54 -44.83 1.48
N HIS A 366 7.43 -44.86 0.72
CA HIS A 366 6.34 -43.87 0.75
C HIS A 366 6.83 -42.43 0.67
N ARG A 367 7.75 -42.16 -0.27
CA ARG A 367 8.34 -40.83 -0.44
C ARG A 367 8.39 -40.41 -1.90
N ALA A 368 8.32 -39.11 -2.11
CA ALA A 368 8.47 -38.49 -3.41
C ALA A 368 9.61 -37.47 -3.39
N TRP A 369 10.30 -37.31 -4.52
CA TRP A 369 11.35 -36.31 -4.72
C TRP A 369 11.16 -35.58 -6.03
N HIS A 370 11.55 -34.30 -6.03
CA HIS A 370 11.66 -33.51 -7.24
C HIS A 370 13.05 -33.70 -7.84
N LEU A 371 13.11 -34.19 -9.07
CA LEU A 371 14.36 -34.40 -9.79
C LEU A 371 14.57 -33.32 -10.83
N THR A 372 15.57 -32.49 -10.58
CA THR A 372 16.06 -31.53 -11.57
C THR A 372 16.65 -32.28 -12.78
N PRO A 373 16.66 -31.68 -13.97
CA PRO A 373 17.27 -32.30 -15.16
C PRO A 373 18.73 -32.72 -14.97
N ASP A 374 19.49 -31.97 -14.16
CA ASP A 374 20.92 -32.20 -13.92
C ASP A 374 21.16 -33.42 -13.00
N ASP A 375 20.25 -33.68 -12.06
CA ASP A 375 20.36 -34.79 -11.10
C ASP A 375 19.69 -36.09 -11.57
N ALA A 376 18.85 -36.00 -12.60
CA ALA A 376 17.99 -37.10 -13.04
C ALA A 376 18.78 -38.37 -13.42
N ALA A 377 19.87 -38.24 -14.17
CA ALA A 377 20.65 -39.38 -14.65
C ALA A 377 21.36 -40.14 -13.50
N ALA A 378 22.00 -39.40 -12.59
CA ALA A 378 22.70 -39.97 -11.44
C ALA A 378 21.72 -40.60 -10.43
N PHE A 379 20.59 -39.94 -10.19
CA PHE A 379 19.57 -40.42 -9.27
C PHE A 379 18.81 -41.64 -9.82
N ILE A 380 18.43 -41.66 -11.10
CA ILE A 380 17.82 -42.85 -11.74
C ILE A 380 18.79 -44.03 -11.67
N ALA A 381 20.09 -43.81 -11.87
CA ALA A 381 21.11 -44.84 -11.71
C ALA A 381 21.23 -45.35 -10.26
N ALA A 382 21.12 -44.46 -9.25
CA ALA A 382 21.12 -44.83 -7.83
C ALA A 382 19.86 -45.60 -7.41
N MET A 383 18.69 -45.20 -7.90
CA MET A 383 17.40 -45.87 -7.67
C MET A 383 17.37 -47.28 -8.25
N ARG A 384 17.81 -47.45 -9.50
CA ARG A 384 17.96 -48.78 -10.13
C ARG A 384 18.88 -49.71 -9.34
N LYS A 385 19.90 -49.15 -8.69
CA LYS A 385 20.88 -49.87 -7.87
C LYS A 385 20.49 -49.99 -6.39
N LYS A 386 19.34 -49.44 -5.97
CA LYS A 386 18.90 -49.45 -4.57
C LYS A 386 19.89 -48.81 -3.58
N ASN A 387 20.70 -47.86 -4.04
CA ASN A 387 21.95 -47.46 -3.35
C ASN A 387 21.93 -46.05 -2.75
N LEU A 388 20.75 -45.55 -2.38
CA LEU A 388 20.62 -44.26 -1.69
C LEU A 388 20.87 -44.43 -0.17
N PRO A 389 21.44 -43.41 0.53
CA PRO A 389 21.73 -43.48 1.97
C PRO A 389 20.52 -43.79 2.87
N LEU A 390 19.30 -43.57 2.37
CA LEU A 390 18.05 -43.86 3.09
C LEU A 390 17.64 -45.34 3.01
N TRP A 391 18.21 -46.10 2.07
CA TRP A 391 17.88 -47.51 1.87
C TRP A 391 18.72 -48.43 2.77
N THR A 392 19.89 -47.96 3.22
CA THR A 392 20.71 -48.63 4.25
C THR A 392 20.07 -48.59 5.65
N ILE A 393 19.24 -47.59 5.95
CA ILE A 393 18.55 -47.48 7.26
C ILE A 393 17.56 -48.63 7.48
N ARG A 394 17.00 -49.20 6.40
CA ARG A 394 16.04 -50.31 6.51
C ARG A 394 16.69 -51.64 6.90
N ASN A 395 18.01 -51.77 6.80
CA ASN A 395 18.74 -52.97 7.23
C ASN A 395 19.18 -52.94 8.70
N MET A 396 18.86 -51.90 9.48
CA MET A 396 19.26 -51.80 10.90
C MET A 396 18.20 -52.26 11.91
N ASN A 397 17.01 -52.70 11.48
CA ASN A 397 16.00 -53.23 12.41
C ASN A 397 16.18 -54.72 12.77
N ASN A 398 17.35 -55.30 12.50
CA ASN A 398 17.65 -56.68 12.87
C ASN A 398 18.98 -56.85 13.63
N SER A 399 19.26 -55.97 14.59
CA SER A 399 20.09 -56.30 15.77
C SER A 399 20.18 -55.10 16.71
N ALA A 400 19.93 -55.34 17.99
CA ALA A 400 20.00 -54.39 19.09
C ALA A 400 21.29 -53.53 19.11
N GLY A 401 21.16 -52.25 19.47
CA GLY A 401 22.31 -51.44 19.91
C GLY A 401 22.22 -49.97 19.51
N ARG A 402 22.14 -49.09 20.51
CA ARG A 402 22.22 -47.63 20.39
C ARG A 402 23.47 -47.17 19.61
N ALA A 403 23.30 -46.26 18.66
CA ALA A 403 24.31 -45.23 18.35
C ALA A 403 23.62 -43.99 17.78
N LYS A 404 23.81 -42.84 18.45
CA LYS A 404 23.54 -41.51 17.89
C LYS A 404 24.55 -41.24 16.77
N ALA A 405 24.10 -40.75 15.63
CA ALA A 405 24.99 -40.20 14.61
C ALA A 405 24.54 -38.77 14.30
N GLU A 406 25.40 -37.81 14.65
CA GLU A 406 25.30 -36.39 14.38
C GLU A 406 25.35 -36.11 12.87
N ILE A 407 24.53 -35.18 12.41
CA ILE A 407 24.60 -34.65 11.05
C ILE A 407 25.60 -33.48 11.08
N PRO A 408 26.72 -33.51 10.32
CA PRO A 408 27.57 -32.34 10.21
C PRO A 408 26.90 -31.32 9.28
N LEU A 409 26.61 -30.14 9.83
CA LEU A 409 26.40 -28.93 9.05
C LEU A 409 27.77 -28.49 8.49
N SER A 410 28.02 -28.71 7.20
CA SER A 410 29.22 -28.14 6.55
C SER A 410 28.94 -26.77 5.94
N ASN A 411 29.68 -25.81 6.50
CA ASN A 411 29.85 -24.39 6.20
C ASN A 411 30.01 -23.97 4.73
N ARG A 412 29.70 -22.67 4.53
CA ARG A 412 30.24 -21.74 3.53
C ARG A 412 31.72 -21.98 3.19
N ALA A 413 32.08 -21.94 1.90
CA ALA A 413 32.81 -20.85 1.25
C ALA A 413 33.55 -21.29 -0.04
N THR A 414 33.46 -20.43 -1.06
CA THR A 414 34.44 -20.12 -2.14
C THR A 414 34.97 -21.22 -3.07
N ALA A 415 34.66 -21.06 -4.36
CA ALA A 415 35.64 -20.74 -5.40
C ALA A 415 35.10 -19.61 -6.26
#